data_AF-A0AAU6XFZ0-F1
#
_entry.id   AF-A0AAU6XFZ0-F1
#
_cell.length_a   1.000
_cell.length_b   1.000
_cell.length_c   1.000
_cell.angle_alpha   90.00
_cell.angle_beta   90.00
_cell.angle_gamma   90.00
#
_symmetry.space_group_name_H-M   'P 1'
#
loop_
_entity.id
_entity.type
_entity.pdbx_description
1 polymer ?
#
loop_
_entity_poly.entity_id
_entity_poly.type
_entity_poly.pdbx_seq_one_letter_code
_entity_poly.pdbx_strand_id
1 'polypeptide(L)'
;MKPGGRPVRDIVSDSPVVTELATDMVKTRQAKGKTLKDVAEVSHYSISALSQATSGQCIPSLGIIRAYAEALEIEPEPWLDLRARAVKERRRTNKEAKSGPETSAGPIPAVFKSSSPSWVTNSSGRSRPALPSNVVGWLPGHHREASTGEGAESDVLDDTVARRVQQLVTEAVQQVTPELHGHPIANILSLCTVPGDLIEVLAETRHRSSISLQEIVRRTPAGGVSMSKTSLQKLLASQDLPSAEVLRAILTACEVPDEEIRYWLYHRARLELARERGARRPDGPATRPVRTVSYGSRTQMRLMATLPFVASVLTIVMLLVQR
;
A
#
# COMPACT_ATOMS: atom_id res chain seq x y z
N MET A 1 40.89 4.80 -24.52
CA MET A 1 39.56 5.34 -24.14
C MET A 1 38.53 4.72 -25.04
N LYS A 2 37.51 4.02 -24.51
CA LYS A 2 36.52 3.28 -25.31
C LYS A 2 35.16 4.00 -25.19
N PRO A 3 34.76 4.87 -26.14
CA PRO A 3 33.42 5.43 -26.15
C PRO A 3 32.53 4.47 -26.93
N GLY A 4 31.93 3.52 -26.23
CA GLY A 4 31.09 2.48 -26.83
C GLY A 4 29.79 2.28 -26.08
N GLY A 5 29.14 3.37 -25.66
CA GLY A 5 27.81 3.33 -25.08
C GLY A 5 26.76 3.53 -26.15
N ARG A 6 25.76 2.65 -26.19
CA ARG A 6 24.53 2.82 -27.00
C ARG A 6 23.93 4.21 -26.73
N PRO A 7 23.53 4.99 -27.75
CA PRO A 7 22.96 6.32 -27.56
C PRO A 7 21.76 6.26 -26.62
N VAL A 8 21.68 7.23 -25.70
CA VAL A 8 20.56 7.37 -24.77
C VAL A 8 19.30 7.65 -25.58
N ARG A 9 18.30 6.79 -25.38
CA ARG A 9 16.99 6.95 -25.99
C ARG A 9 16.31 8.19 -25.43
N ASP A 10 15.65 8.98 -26.28
CA ASP A 10 14.88 10.12 -25.82
C ASP A 10 13.88 9.68 -24.74
N ILE A 11 13.97 10.35 -23.59
CA ILE A 11 13.11 10.08 -22.43
C ILE A 11 11.78 10.77 -22.69
N VAL A 12 10.82 10.01 -23.20
CA VAL A 12 9.44 10.48 -23.38
C VAL A 12 8.62 10.02 -22.17
N SER A 13 8.09 10.96 -21.39
CA SER A 13 7.16 10.69 -20.29
C SER A 13 6.00 11.68 -20.33
N ASP A 14 4.84 11.25 -19.83
CA ASP A 14 3.63 12.05 -19.72
C ASP A 14 3.72 13.12 -18.61
N SER A 15 4.71 13.03 -17.70
CA SER A 15 4.98 14.04 -16.67
C SER A 15 6.31 14.74 -16.93
N PRO A 16 6.33 16.08 -17.05
CA PRO A 16 7.56 16.84 -17.26
C PRO A 16 8.53 16.70 -16.07
N VAL A 17 8.01 16.56 -14.84
CA VAL A 17 8.83 16.43 -13.63
C VAL A 17 9.53 15.07 -13.55
N VAL A 18 8.88 14.00 -14.02
CA VAL A 18 9.52 12.67 -14.09
C VAL A 18 10.61 12.64 -15.16
N THR A 19 10.38 13.30 -16.30
CA THR A 19 11.38 13.48 -17.35
C THR A 19 12.58 14.27 -16.84
N GLU A 20 12.37 15.35 -16.10
CA GLU A 20 13.43 16.16 -15.47
C GLU A 20 14.29 15.30 -14.54
N LEU A 21 13.67 14.56 -13.62
CA LEU A 21 14.36 13.65 -12.69
C LEU A 21 15.19 12.59 -13.42
N ALA A 22 14.58 11.88 -14.37
CA ALA A 22 15.25 10.82 -15.11
C ALA A 22 16.42 11.37 -15.96
N THR A 23 16.22 12.52 -16.59
CA THR A 23 17.25 13.19 -17.39
C THR A 23 18.42 13.61 -16.52
N ASP A 24 18.16 14.18 -15.34
CA ASP A 24 19.22 14.63 -14.43
C ASP A 24 20.04 13.45 -13.87
N MET A 25 19.38 12.34 -13.49
CA MET A 25 20.04 11.10 -13.08
C MET A 25 20.94 10.52 -14.19
N VAL A 26 20.52 10.60 -15.46
CA VAL A 26 21.31 10.12 -16.60
C VAL A 26 22.49 11.05 -16.88
N LYS A 27 22.27 12.36 -16.92
CA LYS A 27 23.32 13.36 -17.16
C LYS A 27 24.41 13.30 -16.09
N THR A 28 24.03 13.23 -14.82
CA THR A 28 24.99 13.16 -13.71
C THR A 28 25.79 11.86 -13.75
N ARG A 29 25.15 10.72 -14.07
CA ARG A 29 25.88 9.45 -14.27
C ARG A 29 26.89 9.54 -15.42
N GLN A 30 26.50 10.13 -16.55
CA GLN A 30 27.39 10.32 -17.70
C GLN A 30 28.56 11.25 -17.37
N ALA A 31 28.31 12.34 -16.65
CA ALA A 31 29.34 13.27 -16.20
C ALA A 31 30.36 12.59 -15.27
N LYS A 32 29.90 11.65 -14.43
CA LYS A 32 30.75 10.81 -13.57
C LYS A 32 31.40 9.62 -14.32
N GLY A 33 31.08 9.40 -15.59
CA GLY A 33 31.64 8.33 -16.41
C GLY A 33 31.25 6.91 -15.98
N LYS A 34 30.26 6.73 -15.11
CA LYS A 34 29.84 5.42 -14.60
C LYS A 34 28.79 4.77 -15.51
N THR A 35 28.92 3.48 -15.78
CA THR A 35 27.93 2.69 -16.52
C THR A 35 26.79 2.23 -15.59
N LEU A 36 25.66 1.78 -16.15
CA LEU A 36 24.60 1.17 -15.32
C LEU A 36 25.08 -0.11 -14.63
N LYS A 37 26.08 -0.80 -15.19
CA LYS A 37 26.68 -1.99 -14.58
C LYS A 37 27.44 -1.61 -13.32
N ASP A 38 28.25 -0.55 -13.37
CA ASP A 38 29.01 -0.07 -12.21
C ASP A 38 28.08 0.37 -11.08
N VAL A 39 26.95 1.01 -11.41
CA VAL A 39 25.93 1.37 -10.42
C VAL A 39 25.25 0.13 -9.85
N ALA A 40 24.93 -0.88 -10.66
CA ALA A 40 24.32 -2.12 -10.20
C ALA A 40 25.21 -2.93 -9.25
N GLU A 41 26.53 -2.91 -9.47
CA GLU A 41 27.51 -3.59 -8.61
C GLU A 41 27.54 -2.98 -7.19
N VAL A 42 27.31 -1.67 -7.06
CA VAL A 42 27.31 -0.97 -5.76
C VAL A 42 25.93 -0.93 -5.11
N SER A 43 24.87 -0.73 -5.88
CA SER A 43 23.52 -0.44 -5.36
C SER A 43 22.67 -1.67 -5.01
N HIS A 44 23.19 -2.89 -5.23
CA HIS A 44 22.46 -4.15 -5.09
C HIS A 44 21.16 -4.27 -5.92
N TYR A 45 20.89 -3.31 -6.82
CA TYR A 45 19.76 -3.35 -7.74
C TYR A 45 20.18 -3.91 -9.10
N SER A 46 19.24 -4.59 -9.78
CA SER A 46 19.50 -5.11 -11.12
C SER A 46 19.65 -3.98 -12.14
N ILE A 47 20.46 -4.22 -13.18
CA ILE A 47 20.63 -3.29 -14.31
C ILE A 47 19.28 -2.92 -14.94
N SER A 48 18.35 -3.87 -15.01
CA SER A 48 17.00 -3.64 -15.55
C SER A 48 16.17 -2.69 -14.68
N ALA A 49 16.22 -2.83 -13.35
CA ALA A 49 15.53 -1.94 -12.42
C ALA A 49 16.09 -0.51 -12.53
N LEU A 50 17.42 -0.35 -12.60
CA LEU A 50 18.06 0.94 -12.77
C LEU A 50 17.73 1.58 -14.12
N SER A 51 17.75 0.79 -15.20
CA SER A 51 17.34 1.24 -16.54
C SER A 51 15.90 1.77 -16.52
N GLN A 52 14.97 1.03 -15.89
CA GLN A 52 13.59 1.43 -15.77
C GLN A 52 13.41 2.71 -14.93
N ALA A 53 14.15 2.85 -13.83
CA ALA A 53 14.15 4.06 -13.01
C ALA A 53 14.65 5.29 -13.78
N THR A 54 15.63 5.12 -14.67
CA THR A 54 16.18 6.21 -15.51
C THR A 54 15.45 6.40 -16.84
N SER A 55 14.39 5.63 -17.11
CA SER A 55 13.67 5.68 -18.40
C SER A 55 12.64 6.79 -18.51
N GLY A 56 12.32 7.47 -17.40
CA GLY A 56 11.23 8.44 -17.29
C GLY A 56 9.82 7.83 -17.29
N GLN A 57 9.66 6.52 -17.49
CA GLN A 57 8.35 5.86 -17.55
C GLN A 57 7.71 5.64 -16.17
N CYS A 58 8.50 5.73 -15.10
CA CYS A 58 8.02 5.55 -13.73
C CYS A 58 8.74 6.50 -12.79
N ILE A 59 8.10 6.80 -11.66
CA ILE A 59 8.73 7.52 -10.56
C ILE A 59 9.62 6.53 -9.81
N PRO A 60 10.95 6.75 -9.71
CA PRO A 60 11.85 5.87 -8.96
C PRO A 60 11.47 5.76 -7.47
N SER A 61 11.77 4.63 -6.85
CA SER A 61 11.62 4.48 -5.39
C SER A 61 12.68 5.30 -4.64
N LEU A 62 12.44 5.59 -3.36
CA LEU A 62 13.42 6.29 -2.52
C LEU A 62 14.73 5.48 -2.40
N GLY A 63 14.62 4.17 -2.24
CA GLY A 63 15.76 3.25 -2.17
C GLY A 63 16.63 3.32 -3.42
N ILE A 64 16.02 3.29 -4.61
CA ILE A 64 16.76 3.39 -5.88
C ILE A 64 17.47 4.75 -6.00
N ILE A 65 16.80 5.86 -5.67
CA ILE A 65 17.42 7.20 -5.75
C ILE A 65 18.64 7.28 -4.82
N ARG A 66 18.49 6.83 -3.57
CA ARG A 66 19.59 6.85 -2.59
C ARG A 66 20.76 5.98 -3.02
N ALA A 67 20.48 4.74 -3.42
CA ALA A 67 21.53 3.80 -3.83
C ALA A 67 22.22 4.26 -5.14
N TYR A 68 21.47 4.91 -6.04
CA TYR A 68 22.03 5.49 -7.26
C TYR A 68 22.90 6.72 -6.96
N ALA A 69 22.50 7.58 -6.02
CA ALA A 69 23.28 8.72 -5.57
C ALA A 69 24.56 8.29 -4.82
N GLU A 70 24.45 7.29 -3.95
CA GLU A 70 25.56 6.66 -3.25
C GLU A 70 26.57 6.08 -4.24
N ALA A 71 26.10 5.30 -5.23
CA ALA A 71 26.97 4.75 -6.27
C ALA A 71 27.64 5.82 -7.14
N LEU A 72 27.10 7.03 -7.21
CA LEU A 72 27.68 8.17 -7.94
C LEU A 72 28.47 9.14 -7.05
N GLU A 73 28.52 8.87 -5.74
CA GLU A 73 29.14 9.70 -4.71
C GLU A 73 28.65 11.16 -4.79
N ILE A 74 27.33 11.33 -4.73
CA ILE A 74 26.66 12.62 -4.72
C ILE A 74 25.54 12.65 -3.68
N GLU A 75 25.13 13.85 -3.29
CA GLU A 75 24.00 14.06 -2.39
C GLU A 75 22.67 13.73 -3.09
N PRO A 76 21.78 12.92 -2.47
CA PRO A 76 20.52 12.51 -3.09
C PRO A 76 19.43 13.60 -3.04
N GLU A 77 19.57 14.64 -2.22
CA GLU A 77 18.47 15.56 -1.90
C GLU A 77 17.84 16.27 -3.10
N PRO A 78 18.58 16.78 -4.10
CA PRO A 78 17.98 17.38 -5.29
C PRO A 78 17.01 16.42 -6.01
N TRP A 79 17.35 15.13 -6.03
CA TRP A 79 16.53 14.08 -6.65
C TRP A 79 15.35 13.67 -5.79
N LEU A 80 15.50 13.70 -4.46
CA LEU A 80 14.42 13.43 -3.52
C LEU A 80 13.35 14.53 -3.59
N ASP A 81 13.75 15.78 -3.75
CA ASP A 81 12.85 16.92 -3.96
C ASP A 81 12.11 16.83 -5.30
N LEU A 82 12.83 16.50 -6.38
CA LEU A 82 12.24 16.24 -7.69
C LEU A 82 11.22 15.10 -7.65
N ARG A 83 11.56 14.00 -6.97
CA ARG A 83 10.63 12.88 -6.75
C ARG A 83 9.40 13.34 -5.97
N ALA A 84 9.56 14.11 -4.91
CA ALA A 84 8.44 14.62 -4.12
C ALA A 84 7.49 15.48 -4.96
N ARG A 85 8.03 16.32 -5.87
CA ARG A 85 7.24 17.08 -6.85
C ARG A 85 6.50 16.16 -7.81
N ALA A 86 7.17 15.16 -8.40
CA ALA A 86 6.55 14.19 -9.31
C ALA A 86 5.41 13.39 -8.65
N VAL A 87 5.58 12.97 -7.39
CA VAL A 87 4.54 12.26 -6.64
C VAL A 87 3.33 13.16 -6.38
N LYS A 88 3.55 14.44 -6.05
CA LYS A 88 2.46 15.42 -5.87
C LYS A 88 1.70 15.67 -7.18
N GLU A 89 2.40 15.86 -8.29
CA GLU A 89 1.80 16.06 -9.60
C GLU A 89 0.92 14.86 -10.00
N ARG A 90 1.44 13.64 -9.85
CA ARG A 90 0.68 12.41 -10.14
C ARG A 90 -0.56 12.25 -9.25
N ARG A 91 -0.48 12.68 -7.98
CA ARG A 91 -1.65 12.71 -7.09
C ARG A 91 -2.69 13.72 -7.55
N ARG A 92 -2.27 14.89 -8.03
CA ARG A 92 -3.17 15.92 -8.57
C ARG A 92 -3.89 15.41 -9.82
N THR A 93 -3.16 14.86 -10.79
CA THR A 93 -3.75 14.34 -12.03
C THR A 93 -4.70 13.16 -11.76
N ASN A 94 -4.36 12.28 -10.82
CA ASN A 94 -5.25 11.18 -10.43
C ASN A 94 -6.50 11.68 -9.68
N LYS A 95 -6.38 12.73 -8.86
CA LYS A 95 -7.54 13.38 -8.21
C LYS A 95 -8.47 13.99 -9.26
N GLU A 96 -7.91 14.70 -10.24
CA GLU A 96 -8.65 15.34 -11.34
C GLU A 96 -9.33 14.31 -12.26
N ALA A 97 -8.63 13.22 -12.62
CA ALA A 97 -9.22 12.12 -13.39
C ALA A 97 -10.35 11.40 -12.64
N LYS A 98 -10.30 11.40 -11.30
CA LYS A 98 -11.35 10.85 -10.46
C LYS A 98 -12.49 11.84 -10.18
N SER A 99 -12.29 13.13 -10.43
CA SER A 99 -13.22 14.21 -10.08
C SER A 99 -13.87 14.92 -11.28
N GLY A 100 -13.89 14.34 -12.48
CA GLY A 100 -14.67 14.94 -13.57
C GLY A 100 -15.05 13.97 -14.71
N PRO A 101 -16.06 14.33 -15.53
CA PRO A 101 -17.33 14.95 -15.19
C PRO A 101 -18.41 13.86 -14.92
N GLU A 102 -19.33 14.14 -14.00
CA GLU A 102 -20.62 13.46 -13.97
C GLU A 102 -21.24 13.58 -15.36
N THR A 103 -21.24 12.47 -16.09
CA THR A 103 -21.90 12.37 -17.39
C THR A 103 -23.38 12.54 -17.10
N SER A 104 -23.94 13.65 -17.57
CA SER A 104 -25.37 13.89 -17.58
C SER A 104 -26.08 12.63 -18.06
N ALA A 105 -27.04 12.17 -17.27
CA ALA A 105 -27.97 11.12 -17.65
C ALA A 105 -28.65 11.50 -18.98
N GLY A 106 -28.10 11.01 -20.08
CA GLY A 106 -28.83 10.87 -21.34
C GLY A 106 -29.81 9.71 -21.21
N PRO A 107 -31.02 9.82 -21.77
CA PRO A 107 -32.03 8.79 -21.64
C PRO A 107 -31.55 7.51 -22.34
N ILE A 108 -31.54 6.41 -21.57
CA ILE A 108 -31.24 5.07 -22.07
C ILE A 108 -32.28 4.72 -23.15
N PRO A 109 -31.91 4.47 -24.42
CA PRO A 109 -32.83 3.84 -25.34
C PRO A 109 -33.03 2.39 -24.89
N ALA A 110 -34.25 2.08 -24.48
CA ALA A 110 -34.71 0.71 -24.35
C ALA A 110 -34.46 -0.01 -25.68
N VAL A 111 -33.65 -1.08 -25.65
CA VAL A 111 -33.69 -2.27 -26.53
C VAL A 111 -32.37 -3.02 -26.31
N PHE A 112 -32.41 -4.09 -25.52
CA PHE A 112 -31.79 -5.35 -25.93
C PHE A 112 -32.49 -6.49 -25.19
N LYS A 113 -33.30 -7.24 -25.95
CA LYS A 113 -33.93 -8.47 -25.49
C LYS A 113 -32.84 -9.48 -25.15
N SER A 114 -32.91 -10.03 -23.95
CA SER A 114 -32.16 -11.20 -23.52
C SER A 114 -32.57 -12.41 -24.38
N SER A 115 -31.70 -12.80 -25.30
CA SER A 115 -31.69 -14.16 -25.84
C SER A 115 -30.89 -15.03 -24.88
N SER A 116 -31.60 -15.92 -24.19
CA SER A 116 -31.06 -16.95 -23.30
C SER A 116 -30.04 -17.85 -24.02
N PRO A 117 -28.94 -18.27 -23.36
CA PRO A 117 -28.12 -19.37 -23.85
C PRO A 117 -28.85 -20.71 -23.64
N SER A 118 -29.03 -21.45 -24.72
CA SER A 118 -29.46 -22.84 -24.71
C SER A 118 -28.35 -23.73 -24.15
N TRP A 119 -28.65 -24.52 -23.13
CA TRP A 119 -27.82 -25.66 -22.75
C TRP A 119 -28.46 -26.92 -23.30
N VAL A 120 -27.78 -27.53 -24.26
CA VAL A 120 -28.02 -28.87 -24.75
C VAL A 120 -27.20 -29.81 -23.87
N THR A 121 -27.85 -30.77 -23.21
CA THR A 121 -27.19 -31.96 -22.67
C THR A 121 -27.80 -33.18 -23.34
N ASN A 122 -26.96 -33.97 -24.01
CA ASN A 122 -27.35 -35.27 -24.54
C ASN A 122 -27.03 -36.39 -23.53
N SER A 123 -27.64 -37.53 -23.82
CA SER A 123 -27.67 -38.75 -23.05
C SER A 123 -26.36 -39.54 -23.09
N SER A 124 -25.67 -39.59 -21.95
CA SER A 124 -25.17 -40.86 -21.37
C SER A 124 -26.23 -41.51 -20.44
N GLY A 125 -27.51 -41.30 -20.74
CA GLY A 125 -28.64 -42.10 -20.24
C GLY A 125 -29.00 -41.89 -18.77
N ARG A 126 -30.03 -41.08 -18.52
CA ARG A 126 -31.05 -41.35 -17.49
C ARG A 126 -32.25 -40.41 -17.65
N SER A 127 -33.43 -41.02 -17.61
CA SER A 127 -34.73 -40.42 -17.92
C SER A 127 -35.42 -39.77 -16.70
N ARG A 128 -36.33 -38.84 -17.00
CA ARG A 128 -37.25 -38.07 -16.11
C ARG A 128 -38.27 -38.96 -15.36
N PRO A 129 -39.12 -38.40 -14.47
CA PRO A 129 -40.36 -37.76 -14.94
C PRO A 129 -40.62 -36.36 -14.36
N ALA A 130 -41.28 -35.53 -15.18
CA ALA A 130 -41.92 -34.28 -14.79
C ALA A 130 -43.41 -34.53 -14.51
N LEU A 131 -44.03 -33.67 -13.69
CA LEU A 131 -45.45 -33.25 -13.64
C LEU A 131 -45.69 -32.51 -12.29
N PRO A 132 -46.78 -31.75 -12.09
CA PRO A 132 -47.22 -30.58 -12.84
C PRO A 132 -47.57 -29.38 -11.94
N SER A 133 -47.98 -28.31 -12.60
CA SER A 133 -48.59 -27.07 -12.10
C SER A 133 -49.82 -27.22 -11.18
N ASN A 134 -50.00 -26.17 -10.35
CA ASN A 134 -51.22 -25.60 -9.74
C ASN A 134 -51.49 -25.80 -8.23
N VAL A 135 -51.99 -24.70 -7.65
CA VAL A 135 -52.68 -24.50 -6.35
C VAL A 135 -51.72 -24.45 -5.15
N VAL A 136 -51.63 -23.41 -4.29
CA VAL A 136 -52.63 -22.59 -3.56
C VAL A 136 -51.97 -21.22 -3.28
N GLY A 137 -52.57 -20.08 -3.65
CA GLY A 137 -53.24 -19.11 -2.76
C GLY A 137 -52.27 -18.36 -1.82
N TRP A 138 -52.17 -17.03 -1.78
CA TRP A 138 -53.21 -16.08 -1.33
C TRP A 138 -52.93 -14.65 -1.87
N LEU A 139 -54.00 -13.93 -2.26
CA LEU A 139 -54.16 -12.46 -2.37
C LEU A 139 -55.20 -12.04 -1.28
N PRO A 140 -55.61 -10.75 -1.07
CA PRO A 140 -54.97 -9.43 -1.26
C PRO A 140 -55.22 -8.40 -0.11
N GLY A 141 -54.49 -7.27 -0.15
CA GLY A 141 -55.03 -5.90 0.00
C GLY A 141 -55.50 -5.34 1.36
N HIS A 142 -54.81 -4.31 1.85
CA HIS A 142 -55.44 -3.15 2.49
C HIS A 142 -54.70 -1.86 2.14
N HIS A 143 -55.48 -0.86 1.72
CA HIS A 143 -55.12 0.54 1.48
C HIS A 143 -55.06 1.34 2.81
N ARG A 144 -54.44 2.54 2.71
CA ARG A 144 -54.39 3.69 3.65
C ARG A 144 -53.36 3.57 4.79
N GLU A 145 -52.65 4.61 5.22
CA GLU A 145 -52.72 6.06 4.95
C GLU A 145 -51.37 6.71 5.30
N ALA A 146 -51.17 7.93 4.82
CA ALA A 146 -49.98 8.73 5.01
C ALA A 146 -49.68 9.07 6.49
N SER A 147 -48.41 8.92 6.87
CA SER A 147 -47.71 9.72 7.90
C SER A 147 -46.23 9.67 7.51
N THR A 148 -45.71 10.67 6.79
CA THR A 148 -45.08 11.89 7.31
C THR A 148 -44.39 11.71 8.66
N GLY A 149 -43.11 11.37 8.61
CA GLY A 149 -42.12 11.75 9.62
C GLY A 149 -41.52 10.60 10.44
N GLU A 150 -40.59 9.83 9.86
CA GLU A 150 -39.65 9.01 10.66
C GLU A 150 -38.45 8.56 9.78
N GLY A 151 -37.68 9.53 9.29
CA GLY A 151 -36.47 9.31 8.51
C GLY A 151 -35.16 9.39 9.31
N ALA A 152 -35.24 9.52 10.64
CA ALA A 152 -34.08 9.83 11.48
C ALA A 152 -33.60 8.66 12.37
N GLU A 153 -34.39 7.59 12.53
CA GLU A 153 -34.07 6.54 13.52
C GLU A 153 -33.31 5.34 12.91
N SER A 154 -33.50 5.07 11.62
CA SER A 154 -32.75 4.03 10.87
C SER A 154 -31.27 4.36 10.73
N ASP A 155 -30.92 5.64 10.56
CA ASP A 155 -29.53 6.10 10.35
C ASP A 155 -28.71 6.08 11.65
N VAL A 156 -29.39 6.26 12.80
CA VAL A 156 -28.75 6.27 14.12
C VAL A 156 -28.36 4.85 14.55
N LEU A 157 -29.14 3.84 14.20
CA LEU A 157 -28.84 2.45 14.54
C LEU A 157 -27.59 1.94 13.80
N ASP A 158 -27.46 2.30 12.51
CA ASP A 158 -26.30 1.93 11.69
C ASP A 158 -25.01 2.62 12.16
N ASP A 159 -25.11 3.90 12.55
CA ASP A 159 -23.96 4.65 13.09
C ASP A 159 -23.51 4.13 14.47
N THR A 160 -24.43 3.55 15.25
CA THR A 160 -24.11 2.95 16.55
C THR A 160 -23.36 1.62 16.39
N VAL A 161 -23.77 0.80 15.42
CA VAL A 161 -23.08 -0.45 15.07
C VAL A 161 -21.70 -0.14 14.50
N ALA A 162 -21.58 0.83 13.59
CA ALA A 162 -20.30 1.26 13.03
C ALA A 162 -19.34 1.76 14.13
N ARG A 163 -19.82 2.59 15.07
CA ARG A 163 -19.03 3.03 16.22
C ARG A 163 -18.61 1.88 17.12
N ARG A 164 -19.48 0.89 17.34
CA ARG A 164 -19.16 -0.27 18.17
C ARG A 164 -18.11 -1.16 17.52
N VAL A 165 -18.21 -1.42 16.22
CA VAL A 165 -17.20 -2.15 15.44
C VAL A 165 -15.87 -1.41 15.49
N GLN A 166 -15.89 -0.09 15.29
CA GLN A 166 -14.67 0.72 15.33
C GLN A 166 -14.05 0.77 16.73
N GLN A 167 -14.87 0.77 17.79
CA GLN A 167 -14.42 0.67 19.17
C GLN A 167 -13.79 -0.70 19.46
N LEU A 168 -14.42 -1.80 19.06
CA LEU A 168 -13.89 -3.16 19.23
C LEU A 168 -12.58 -3.35 18.45
N VAL A 169 -12.50 -2.81 17.24
CA VAL A 169 -11.26 -2.78 16.46
C VAL A 169 -10.19 -1.98 17.21
N THR A 170 -10.54 -0.82 17.78
CA THR A 170 -9.59 0.02 18.54
C THR A 170 -9.12 -0.65 19.83
N GLU A 171 -10.00 -1.33 20.55
CA GLU A 171 -9.69 -2.08 21.77
C GLU A 171 -8.81 -3.30 21.46
N ALA A 172 -9.12 -4.06 20.40
CA ALA A 172 -8.28 -5.17 19.93
C ALA A 172 -6.90 -4.66 19.48
N VAL A 173 -6.87 -3.52 18.79
CA VAL A 173 -5.65 -2.81 18.38
C VAL A 173 -4.82 -2.43 19.62
N GLN A 174 -5.44 -1.91 20.68
CA GLN A 174 -4.79 -1.50 21.93
C GLN A 174 -4.27 -2.67 22.77
N GLN A 175 -4.97 -3.80 22.76
CA GLN A 175 -4.53 -5.02 23.47
C GLN A 175 -3.32 -5.67 22.81
N VAL A 176 -3.15 -5.53 21.49
CA VAL A 176 -2.01 -6.09 20.74
C VAL A 176 -0.79 -5.17 20.77
N THR A 177 -0.94 -3.87 21.10
CA THR A 177 0.14 -2.88 21.02
C THR A 177 1.29 -2.97 22.04
N PRO A 178 1.13 -3.45 23.29
CA PRO A 178 2.26 -3.52 24.21
C PRO A 178 3.28 -4.60 23.82
N GLU A 179 2.85 -5.68 23.16
CA GLU A 179 3.77 -6.71 22.62
C GLU A 179 4.40 -6.33 21.27
N LEU A 180 3.91 -5.27 20.60
CA LEU A 180 4.46 -4.79 19.33
C LEU A 180 5.89 -4.22 19.45
N HIS A 181 6.26 -3.73 20.63
CA HIS A 181 7.48 -2.96 20.84
C HIS A 181 8.67 -3.89 21.07
N GLY A 182 9.20 -4.46 19.98
CA GLY A 182 10.38 -5.33 20.01
C GLY A 182 10.58 -6.12 18.74
N HIS A 183 9.50 -6.41 17.99
CA HIS A 183 9.61 -7.13 16.74
C HIS A 183 10.09 -6.19 15.61
N PRO A 184 11.17 -6.53 14.88
CA PRO A 184 11.74 -5.65 13.85
C PRO A 184 10.72 -5.32 12.75
N ILE A 185 9.85 -6.27 12.39
CA ILE A 185 8.81 -6.05 11.38
C ILE A 185 7.74 -5.06 11.85
N ALA A 186 7.35 -5.10 13.13
CA ALA A 186 6.34 -4.20 13.68
C ALA A 186 6.84 -2.75 13.65
N ASN A 187 8.12 -2.53 13.96
CA ASN A 187 8.76 -1.22 13.84
C ASN A 187 8.75 -0.71 12.39
N ILE A 188 9.11 -1.54 11.41
CA ILE A 188 9.08 -1.15 9.99
C ILE A 188 7.65 -0.81 9.55
N LEU A 189 6.67 -1.67 9.88
CA LEU A 189 5.27 -1.46 9.52
C LEU A 189 4.66 -0.21 10.20
N SER A 190 5.14 0.15 11.40
CA SER A 190 4.71 1.37 12.09
C SER A 190 5.08 2.64 11.32
N LEU A 191 6.19 2.60 10.56
CA LEU A 191 6.67 3.71 9.73
C LEU A 191 5.89 3.87 8.42
N CYS A 192 5.10 2.87 8.01
CA CYS A 192 4.25 2.97 6.83
C CYS A 192 3.17 4.03 7.05
N THR A 193 3.13 5.05 6.20
CA THR A 193 2.12 6.12 6.28
C THR A 193 1.14 6.08 5.13
N VAL A 194 1.54 5.47 4.01
CA VAL A 194 0.71 5.27 2.82
C VAL A 194 0.69 3.80 2.41
N PRO A 195 -0.34 3.34 1.67
CA PRO A 195 -0.42 1.96 1.19
C PRO A 195 0.79 1.52 0.36
N GLY A 196 1.40 2.45 -0.39
CA GLY A 196 2.62 2.18 -1.15
C GLY A 196 3.79 1.71 -0.27
N ASP A 197 3.94 2.26 0.94
CA ASP A 197 5.00 1.85 1.88
C ASP A 197 4.78 0.40 2.31
N LEU A 198 3.53 0.00 2.55
CA LEU A 198 3.19 -1.39 2.91
C LEU A 198 3.51 -2.36 1.77
N ILE A 199 3.21 -1.99 0.52
CA ILE A 199 3.53 -2.79 -0.67
C ILE A 199 5.04 -2.91 -0.86
N GLU A 200 5.81 -1.86 -0.58
CA GLU A 200 7.27 -1.88 -0.66
C GLU A 200 7.86 -2.86 0.37
N VAL A 201 7.41 -2.81 1.62
CA VAL A 201 7.82 -3.77 2.65
C VAL A 201 7.38 -5.20 2.27
N LEU A 202 6.22 -5.37 1.64
CA LEU A 202 5.74 -6.68 1.19
C LEU A 202 6.63 -7.24 0.07
N ALA A 203 7.03 -6.40 -0.88
CA ALA A 203 7.94 -6.77 -1.96
C ALA A 203 9.32 -7.15 -1.43
N GLU A 204 9.83 -6.43 -0.43
CA GLU A 204 11.08 -6.74 0.26
C GLU A 204 11.01 -8.08 1.02
N THR A 205 9.91 -8.32 1.74
CA THR A 205 9.66 -9.59 2.45
C THR A 205 9.63 -10.78 1.48
N ARG A 206 9.01 -10.60 0.31
CA ARG A 206 9.05 -11.58 -0.78
C ARG A 206 10.47 -11.80 -1.32
N HIS A 207 11.26 -10.74 -1.45
CA HIS A 207 12.62 -10.84 -1.96
C HIS A 207 13.51 -11.64 -1.00
N ARG A 208 13.41 -11.39 0.31
CA ARG A 208 14.15 -12.10 1.37
C ARG A 208 13.81 -13.58 1.47
N SER A 209 12.54 -13.94 1.29
CA SER A 209 12.12 -15.34 1.27
C SER A 209 12.60 -16.09 0.02
N SER A 210 13.15 -15.39 -1.00
CA SER A 210 13.64 -15.97 -2.25
C SER A 210 12.59 -16.74 -3.08
N ILE A 211 11.30 -16.61 -2.74
CA ILE A 211 10.21 -17.34 -3.39
C ILE A 211 9.81 -16.64 -4.69
N SER A 212 9.71 -17.42 -5.76
CA SER A 212 9.29 -16.91 -7.07
C SER A 212 7.81 -16.52 -7.10
N LEU A 213 7.44 -15.57 -7.96
CA LEU A 213 6.03 -15.18 -8.16
C LEU A 213 5.12 -16.36 -8.56
N GLN A 214 5.64 -17.31 -9.33
CA GLN A 214 4.86 -18.50 -9.71
C GLN A 214 4.64 -19.43 -8.53
N GLU A 215 5.64 -19.56 -7.66
CA GLU A 215 5.54 -20.40 -6.47
C GLU A 215 4.54 -19.82 -5.47
N ILE A 216 4.50 -18.49 -5.31
CA ILE A 216 3.46 -17.83 -4.49
C ILE A 216 2.08 -18.18 -5.03
N VAL A 217 1.84 -17.99 -6.34
CA VAL A 217 0.57 -18.31 -6.99
C VAL A 217 0.20 -19.78 -6.83
N ARG A 218 1.18 -20.70 -6.86
CA ARG A 218 0.95 -22.13 -6.62
C ARG A 218 0.52 -22.43 -5.18
N ARG A 219 1.04 -21.69 -4.20
CA ARG A 219 0.76 -21.86 -2.77
C ARG A 219 -0.50 -21.11 -2.30
N THR A 220 -0.88 -20.02 -2.96
CA THR A 220 -2.02 -19.15 -2.56
C THR A 220 -3.38 -19.88 -2.46
N PRO A 221 -3.73 -20.86 -3.32
CA PRO A 221 -5.01 -21.57 -3.25
C PRO A 221 -5.25 -22.27 -1.91
N ALA A 222 -4.18 -22.65 -1.19
CA ALA A 222 -4.29 -23.25 0.14
C ALA A 222 -4.87 -22.26 1.18
N GLY A 223 -4.78 -20.95 0.92
CA GLY A 223 -5.33 -19.88 1.75
C GLY A 223 -6.72 -19.38 1.31
N GLY A 224 -7.40 -20.07 0.38
CA GLY A 224 -8.77 -19.75 -0.04
C GLY A 224 -8.90 -18.66 -1.11
N VAL A 225 -7.79 -18.07 -1.58
CA VAL A 225 -7.80 -17.05 -2.65
C VAL A 225 -6.97 -17.54 -3.83
N SER A 226 -7.59 -17.67 -5.00
CA SER A 226 -6.89 -17.95 -6.25
C SER A 226 -6.56 -16.65 -6.97
N MET A 227 -5.28 -16.44 -7.29
CA MET A 227 -4.83 -15.23 -7.97
C MET A 227 -3.86 -15.59 -9.10
N SER A 228 -3.99 -14.93 -10.26
CA SER A 228 -3.06 -15.12 -11.37
C SER A 228 -1.72 -14.40 -11.15
N LYS A 229 -0.64 -14.90 -11.77
CA LYS A 229 0.70 -14.29 -11.73
C LYS A 229 0.69 -12.81 -12.14
N THR A 230 -0.07 -12.47 -13.17
CA THR A 230 -0.22 -11.10 -13.67
C THR A 230 -0.92 -10.20 -12.66
N SER A 231 -1.92 -10.72 -11.93
CA SER A 231 -2.61 -9.96 -10.87
C SER A 231 -1.70 -9.71 -9.67
N LEU A 232 -0.93 -10.71 -9.25
CA LEU A 232 0.08 -10.54 -8.20
C LEU A 232 1.15 -9.51 -8.59
N GLN A 233 1.63 -9.55 -9.84
CA GLN A 233 2.61 -8.59 -10.34
C GLN A 233 2.03 -7.17 -10.42
N LYS A 234 0.78 -7.02 -10.85
CA LYS A 234 0.07 -5.73 -10.84
C LYS A 234 -0.13 -5.21 -9.42
N LEU A 235 -0.50 -6.08 -8.47
CA LEU A 235 -0.68 -5.72 -7.07
C LEU A 235 0.61 -5.22 -6.44
N LEU A 236 1.73 -5.90 -6.67
CA LEU A 236 3.04 -5.47 -6.15
C LEU A 236 3.59 -4.21 -6.85
N ALA A 237 3.07 -3.88 -8.04
CA ALA A 237 3.38 -2.64 -8.74
C ALA A 237 2.38 -1.51 -8.44
N SER A 238 1.25 -1.82 -7.81
CA SER A 238 0.22 -0.84 -7.49
C SER A 238 0.56 -0.10 -6.20
N GLN A 239 -0.11 1.03 -5.99
CA GLN A 239 -0.12 1.71 -4.68
C GLN A 239 -1.43 1.48 -3.94
N ASP A 240 -2.17 0.45 -4.34
CA ASP A 240 -3.43 0.11 -3.71
C ASP A 240 -3.21 -0.88 -2.58
N LEU A 241 -4.01 -0.70 -1.52
CA LEU A 241 -3.95 -1.55 -0.36
C LEU A 241 -4.53 -2.93 -0.74
N PRO A 242 -3.78 -4.03 -0.54
CA PRO A 242 -4.30 -5.37 -0.84
C PRO A 242 -5.46 -5.70 0.10
N SER A 243 -6.39 -6.58 -0.31
CA SER A 243 -7.39 -7.13 0.60
C SER A 243 -6.71 -7.90 1.75
N ALA A 244 -7.37 -7.99 2.91
CA ALA A 244 -6.83 -8.69 4.08
C ALA A 244 -6.57 -10.18 3.77
N GLU A 245 -7.47 -10.82 3.04
CA GLU A 245 -7.35 -12.22 2.61
C GLU A 245 -6.18 -12.42 1.64
N VAL A 246 -6.05 -11.53 0.65
CA VAL A 246 -4.95 -11.55 -0.32
C VAL A 246 -3.61 -11.35 0.38
N LEU A 247 -3.53 -10.38 1.29
CA LEU A 247 -2.31 -10.09 2.05
C LEU A 247 -1.91 -11.29 2.91
N ARG A 248 -2.86 -11.89 3.65
CA ARG A 248 -2.62 -13.11 4.44
C ARG A 248 -2.11 -14.24 3.55
N ALA A 249 -2.78 -14.51 2.43
CA ALA A 249 -2.42 -15.62 1.56
C ALA A 249 -1.02 -15.45 0.94
N ILE A 250 -0.62 -14.22 0.57
CA ILE A 250 0.74 -13.92 0.10
C ILE A 250 1.76 -14.14 1.23
N LEU A 251 1.51 -13.63 2.43
CA LEU A 251 2.44 -13.76 3.56
C LEU A 251 2.61 -15.21 4.01
N THR A 252 1.52 -15.98 4.06
CA THR A 252 1.56 -17.42 4.33
C THR A 252 2.34 -18.16 3.24
N ALA A 253 2.16 -17.81 1.97
CA ALA A 253 2.94 -18.40 0.87
C ALA A 253 4.45 -18.06 0.98
N CYS A 254 4.78 -16.90 1.54
CA CYS A 254 6.13 -16.46 1.87
C CYS A 254 6.69 -17.06 3.18
N GLU A 255 5.96 -17.99 3.82
CA GLU A 255 6.34 -18.65 5.08
C GLU A 255 6.55 -17.66 6.25
N VAL A 256 5.83 -16.52 6.22
CA VAL A 256 5.82 -15.57 7.33
C VAL A 256 5.02 -16.17 8.50
N PRO A 257 5.54 -16.17 9.74
CA PRO A 257 4.84 -16.70 10.90
C PRO A 257 3.48 -16.02 11.13
N ASP A 258 2.48 -16.77 11.58
CA ASP A 258 1.12 -16.25 11.84
C ASP A 258 1.11 -15.07 12.82
N GLU A 259 2.06 -15.06 13.77
CA GLU A 259 2.25 -13.95 14.70
C GLU A 259 2.59 -12.65 13.98
N GLU A 260 3.51 -12.72 13.02
CA GLU A 260 3.88 -11.57 12.21
C GLU A 260 2.75 -11.14 11.28
N ILE A 261 2.02 -12.09 10.70
CA ILE A 261 0.86 -11.81 9.83
C ILE A 261 -0.17 -10.93 10.56
N ARG A 262 -0.36 -11.09 11.88
CA ARG A 262 -1.23 -10.22 12.67
C ARG A 262 -0.77 -8.76 12.64
N TYR A 263 0.54 -8.49 12.71
CA TYR A 263 1.08 -7.14 12.60
C TYR A 263 0.83 -6.53 11.22
N TRP A 264 0.96 -7.32 10.15
CA TRP A 264 0.66 -6.88 8.79
C TRP A 264 -0.80 -6.48 8.63
N LEU A 265 -1.73 -7.34 9.09
CA LEU A 265 -3.17 -7.08 9.01
C LEU A 265 -3.59 -5.88 9.85
N TYR A 266 -3.01 -5.71 11.04
CA TYR A 266 -3.21 -4.53 11.87
C TYR A 266 -2.81 -3.24 11.14
N HIS A 267 -1.62 -3.21 10.54
CA HIS A 267 -1.12 -2.01 9.86
C HIS A 267 -1.88 -1.71 8.57
N ARG A 268 -2.33 -2.75 7.85
CA ARG A 268 -3.29 -2.60 6.76
C ARG A 268 -4.56 -1.88 7.23
N ALA A 269 -5.21 -2.38 8.29
CA ALA A 269 -6.43 -1.78 8.83
C ALA A 269 -6.22 -0.32 9.27
N ARG A 270 -5.07 -0.03 9.90
CA ARG A 270 -4.68 1.35 10.26
C ARG A 270 -4.61 2.28 9.04
N LEU A 271 -4.01 1.82 7.94
CA LEU A 271 -3.91 2.58 6.69
C LEU A 271 -5.28 2.77 6.00
N GLU A 272 -6.13 1.75 6.04
CA GLU A 272 -7.51 1.80 5.55
C GLU A 272 -8.33 2.86 6.29
N LEU A 273 -8.30 2.83 7.63
CA LEU A 273 -8.97 3.82 8.47
C LEU A 273 -8.43 5.24 8.26
N ALA A 274 -7.11 5.38 8.05
CA ALA A 274 -6.50 6.68 7.73
C ALA A 274 -6.99 7.22 6.39
N ARG A 275 -7.17 6.37 5.37
CA ARG A 275 -7.76 6.76 4.07
C ARG A 275 -9.20 7.19 4.22
N GLU A 276 -10.01 6.44 4.94
CA GLU A 276 -11.42 6.78 5.17
C GLU A 276 -11.58 8.10 5.92
N ARG A 277 -10.77 8.32 6.97
CA ARG A 277 -10.74 9.60 7.70
C ARG A 277 -10.30 10.77 6.82
N GLY A 278 -9.37 10.54 5.90
CA GLY A 278 -8.96 11.54 4.91
C GLY A 278 -10.07 11.85 3.91
N ALA A 279 -10.80 10.83 3.44
CA ALA A 279 -11.89 10.97 2.49
C ALA A 279 -13.14 11.65 3.10
N ARG A 280 -13.42 11.38 4.38
CA ARG A 280 -14.52 12.00 5.15
C ARG A 280 -14.22 13.42 5.61
N ARG A 281 -13.05 13.99 5.31
CA ARG A 281 -12.77 15.41 5.56
C ARG A 281 -13.24 16.18 4.31
N PRO A 282 -14.49 16.69 4.26
CA PRO A 282 -14.89 17.60 3.19
C PRO A 282 -13.95 18.81 3.23
N ASP A 283 -13.73 19.45 2.07
CA ASP A 283 -12.79 20.55 1.83
C ASP A 283 -12.97 21.77 2.76
N GLY A 284 -12.73 21.59 4.06
CA GLY A 284 -12.66 22.64 5.05
C GLY A 284 -11.35 23.42 4.85
N PRO A 285 -11.35 24.74 5.13
CA PRO A 285 -10.21 25.61 4.86
C PRO A 285 -8.95 25.00 5.44
N ALA A 286 -7.94 24.83 4.56
CA ALA A 286 -6.65 24.18 4.80
C ALA A 286 -6.31 24.13 6.28
N THR A 287 -6.52 22.98 6.92
CA THR A 287 -6.12 22.78 8.31
C THR A 287 -4.66 23.17 8.42
N ARG A 288 -4.41 24.19 9.25
CA ARG A 288 -3.08 24.63 9.66
C ARG A 288 -2.21 23.38 9.90
N PRO A 289 -0.96 23.37 9.41
CA PRO A 289 -0.10 22.21 9.56
C PRO A 289 -0.15 21.78 11.01
N VAL A 290 -0.63 20.56 11.24
CA VAL A 290 -0.52 19.92 12.55
C VAL A 290 0.97 19.93 12.82
N ARG A 291 1.41 20.82 13.71
CA ARG A 291 2.72 20.74 14.32
C ARG A 291 2.75 19.34 14.90
N THR A 292 3.39 18.42 14.20
CA THR A 292 3.87 17.19 14.80
C THR A 292 4.75 17.68 15.93
N VAL A 293 4.21 17.63 17.14
CA VAL A 293 5.03 17.77 18.33
C VAL A 293 5.98 16.59 18.22
N SER A 294 7.18 16.88 17.74
CA SER A 294 8.29 15.96 17.74
C SER A 294 8.40 15.42 19.16
N TYR A 295 8.05 14.15 19.34
CA TYR A 295 8.33 13.41 20.58
C TYR A 295 9.84 13.14 20.75
N GLY A 296 10.71 13.84 20.01
CA GLY A 296 12.15 13.71 20.04
C GLY A 296 12.86 14.39 21.21
N SER A 297 12.18 15.04 22.17
CA SER A 297 12.88 15.76 23.25
C SER A 297 12.85 15.14 24.65
N ARG A 298 12.19 13.99 24.86
CA ARG A 298 12.16 13.35 26.19
C ARG A 298 13.33 12.39 26.47
N THR A 299 14.00 11.87 25.45
CA THR A 299 15.19 11.03 25.62
C THR A 299 16.45 11.85 25.92
N GLN A 300 16.54 13.11 25.47
CA GLN A 300 17.69 13.96 25.81
C GLN A 300 17.72 14.40 27.28
N MET A 301 16.55 14.58 27.94
CA MET A 301 16.55 14.93 29.37
C MET A 301 16.93 13.76 30.29
N ARG A 302 16.79 12.50 29.87
CA ARG A 302 17.19 11.35 30.70
C ARG A 302 18.66 10.96 30.55
N LEU A 303 19.29 11.28 29.41
CA LEU A 303 20.73 11.06 29.21
C LEU A 303 21.59 12.03 30.04
N MET A 304 21.14 13.27 30.25
CA MET A 304 21.88 14.24 31.09
C MET A 304 21.80 13.94 32.59
N ALA A 305 20.78 13.22 33.05
CA ALA A 305 20.61 12.90 34.47
C ALA A 305 21.38 11.64 34.92
N THR A 306 21.69 10.71 34.01
CA THR A 306 22.29 9.40 34.37
C THR A 306 23.81 9.36 34.22
N LEU A 307 24.39 10.21 33.37
CA LEU A 307 25.84 10.35 33.20
C LEU A 307 26.64 10.67 34.48
N PRO A 308 26.22 11.60 35.37
CA PRO A 308 26.99 11.89 36.59
C PRO A 308 26.96 10.72 37.59
N PHE A 309 25.88 9.93 37.61
CA PHE A 309 25.76 8.80 38.52
C PHE A 309 26.72 7.66 38.15
N VAL A 310 26.84 7.35 36.85
CA VAL A 310 27.79 6.34 36.37
C VAL A 310 29.24 6.77 36.62
N ALA A 311 29.57 8.04 36.38
CA ALA A 311 30.90 8.58 36.65
C ALA A 311 31.26 8.55 38.15
N SER A 312 30.28 8.83 39.04
CA SER A 312 30.49 8.78 40.49
C SER A 312 30.68 7.35 41.02
N VAL A 313 29.97 6.36 40.46
CA VAL A 313 30.16 4.96 40.86
C VAL A 313 31.54 4.45 40.41
N LEU A 314 31.97 4.82 39.19
CA LEU A 314 33.25 4.38 38.64
C LEU A 314 34.45 4.95 39.41
N THR A 315 34.34 6.18 39.90
CA THR A 315 35.36 6.81 40.77
C THR A 315 35.43 6.16 42.15
N ILE A 316 34.29 5.81 42.76
CA ILE A 316 34.27 5.07 44.04
C ILE A 316 34.93 3.68 43.89
N VAL A 317 34.62 2.96 42.81
CA VAL A 317 35.23 1.65 42.55
C VAL A 317 36.75 1.77 42.35
N MET A 318 37.22 2.77 41.61
CA MET A 318 38.66 3.02 41.43
C MET A 318 39.37 3.34 42.76
N LEU A 319 38.74 4.11 43.65
CA LEU A 319 39.29 4.42 44.98
C LEU A 319 39.35 3.20 45.91
N LEU A 320 38.40 2.27 45.79
CA LEU A 320 38.39 1.03 46.57
C LEU A 320 39.44 0.03 46.09
N VAL A 321 39.81 0.04 44.81
CA VAL A 321 40.84 -0.86 44.25
C VAL A 321 42.26 -0.37 44.57
N GLN A 322 42.44 0.91 44.88
CA GLN A 322 43.76 1.51 45.20
C GLN A 322 44.13 1.46 46.69
N ARG A 323 43.25 0.94 47.56
CA ARG A 323 43.55 0.68 48.98
C ARG A 323 43.83 -0.80 49.21
#